data_AF-A0A6I5CAD5-F1
#
_entry.id   AF-A0A6I5CAD5-F1
#
_cell.length_a   1.000
_cell.length_b   1.000
_cell.length_c   1.000
_cell.angle_alpha   90.00
_cell.angle_beta   90.00
_cell.angle_gamma   90.00
#
_symmetry.space_group_name_H-M   'P 1'
#
loop_
_entity.id
_entity.type
_entity.pdbx_description
1 polymer ?
#
loop_
_entity_poly.entity_id
_entity_poly.type
_entity_poly.pdbx_seq_one_letter_code
_entity_poly.pdbx_strand_id
1 'polypeptide(L)' 'MSTSDKAGNTGDKVKGKAKEGLGKVVGNERLEAEGRADQVESDAKQAGEKAKDAVRDILKD' A
#
# COMPACT_ATOMS: atom_id res chain seq x y z
N MET A 1 -0.49 -12.17 -14.93
CA MET A 1 -0.64 -11.08 -13.94
C MET A 1 -1.27 -9.88 -14.65
N SER A 2 -2.51 -9.56 -14.31
CA SER A 2 -3.24 -8.45 -14.93
C SER A 2 -2.66 -7.11 -14.47
N THR A 3 -2.56 -6.17 -15.40
CA THR A 3 -2.18 -4.77 -15.15
C THR A 3 -3.07 -4.08 -14.11
N SER A 4 -4.28 -4.61 -13.88
CA SER A 4 -5.23 -4.17 -12.86
C SER A 4 -4.75 -4.37 -11.42
N ASP A 5 -4.05 -5.47 -11.10
CA ASP A 5 -3.59 -5.75 -9.72
C ASP A 5 -2.42 -4.84 -9.32
N LYS A 6 -1.52 -4.54 -10.28
CA LYS A 6 -0.47 -3.54 -10.07
C LYS A 6 -1.02 -2.12 -9.99
N ALA A 7 -2.09 -1.81 -10.73
CA ALA A 7 -2.69 -0.48 -10.73
C ALA A 7 -3.37 -0.14 -9.40
N GLY A 8 -4.12 -1.08 -8.80
CA GLY A 8 -4.76 -0.88 -7.49
C GLY A 8 -3.74 -0.61 -6.39
N ASN A 9 -2.71 -1.46 -6.29
CA ASN A 9 -1.68 -1.34 -5.26
C ASN A 9 -0.72 -0.13 -5.48
N THR A 10 -0.54 0.30 -6.73
CA THR A 10 0.17 1.56 -7.02
C THR A 10 -0.68 2.77 -6.66
N GLY A 11 -2.01 2.69 -6.83
CA GLY A 11 -2.95 3.75 -6.50
C GLY A 11 -2.92 4.13 -5.02
N ASP A 12 -2.96 3.15 -4.12
CA ASP A 12 -2.93 3.42 -2.67
C ASP A 12 -1.59 4.00 -2.21
N LYS A 13 -0.46 3.51 -2.75
CA LYS A 13 0.87 4.12 -2.51
C LYS A 13 0.96 5.56 -3.00
N VAL A 14 0.43 5.84 -4.19
CA VAL A 14 0.42 7.20 -4.76
C VAL A 14 -0.48 8.12 -3.92
N LYS A 15 -1.66 7.65 -3.51
CA LYS A 15 -2.59 8.39 -2.67
C LYS A 15 -2.00 8.69 -1.29
N GLY A 16 -1.35 7.72 -0.66
CA GLY A 16 -0.68 7.91 0.63
C GLY A 16 0.45 8.94 0.54
N LYS A 17 1.30 8.86 -0.49
CA LYS A 17 2.35 9.86 -0.74
C LYS A 17 1.79 11.25 -1.04
N ALA A 18 0.69 11.34 -1.77
CA ALA A 18 0.02 12.59 -2.06
C ALA A 18 -0.52 13.24 -0.77
N LYS A 19 -1.20 12.47 0.09
CA LYS A 19 -1.65 12.95 1.41
C LYS A 19 -0.49 13.40 2.29
N GLU A 20 0.61 12.63 2.31
CA GLU A 20 1.82 12.98 3.05
C GLU A 20 2.42 14.32 2.57
N GLY A 21 2.59 14.46 1.25
CA GLY A 21 3.13 15.67 0.64
C GLY A 21 2.22 16.89 0.85
N LEU A 22 0.92 16.72 0.65
CA LEU A 22 -0.05 17.80 0.88
C LEU A 22 -0.08 18.19 2.36
N GLY A 23 -0.07 17.23 3.28
CA GLY A 23 -0.01 17.46 4.73
C GLY A 23 1.20 18.29 5.12
N LYS A 24 2.40 17.93 4.62
CA LYS A 24 3.62 18.72 4.85
C LYS A 24 3.54 20.14 4.29
N VAL A 25 3.01 20.29 3.08
CA VAL A 25 2.91 21.60 2.40
C VAL A 25 1.95 22.54 3.13
N VAL A 26 0.81 22.04 3.59
CA VAL A 26 -0.22 22.86 4.24
C VAL A 26 -0.12 22.85 5.78
N GLY A 27 0.90 22.20 6.34
CA GLY A 27 1.11 22.08 7.79
C GLY A 27 0.03 21.26 8.52
N ASN A 28 -0.60 20.29 7.84
CA ASN A 28 -1.64 19.45 8.41
C ASN A 28 -1.08 18.06 8.76
N GLU A 29 -0.74 17.90 10.05
CA GLU A 29 -0.19 16.67 10.61
C GLU A 29 -1.11 15.46 10.46
N ARG A 30 -2.45 15.66 10.41
CA ARG A 30 -3.40 14.56 10.22
C ARG A 30 -3.29 13.98 8.82
N LEU A 31 -3.24 14.85 7.81
CA LEU A 31 -3.05 14.46 6.41
C LEU A 31 -1.72 13.72 6.22
N GLU A 32 -0.67 14.20 6.90
CA GLU A 32 0.63 13.55 6.89
C GLU A 32 0.58 12.14 7.52
N ALA A 33 -0.02 12.03 8.71
CA ALA A 33 -0.17 10.77 9.43
C ALA A 33 -1.02 9.76 8.64
N GLU A 34 -2.13 10.19 8.04
CA GLU A 34 -2.95 9.35 7.16
C GLU A 34 -2.14 8.85 5.95
N GLY A 35 -1.37 9.73 5.32
CA GLY A 35 -0.54 9.36 4.17
C GLY A 35 0.52 8.32 4.50
N ARG A 36 1.10 8.36 5.70
CA ARG A 36 2.03 7.33 6.19
C ARG A 36 1.30 6.03 6.57
N ALA A 37 0.14 6.13 7.22
CA ALA A 37 -0.65 4.97 7.60
C ALA A 37 -1.10 4.17 6.37
N ASP A 38 -1.61 4.85 5.34
CA ASP A 38 -2.02 4.25 4.07
C ASP A 38 -0.86 3.49 3.38
N GLN A 39 0.36 4.03 3.47
CA GLN A 39 1.57 3.37 2.95
C GLN A 39 1.93 2.10 3.73
N VAL A 40 1.95 2.17 5.07
CA VAL A 40 2.27 1.03 5.93
C VAL A 40 1.26 -0.10 5.76
N GLU A 41 -0.03 0.23 5.71
CA GLU A 41 -1.09 -0.76 5.49
C GLU A 41 -0.93 -1.47 4.13
N SER A 42 -0.60 -0.72 3.08
CA SER A 42 -0.38 -1.27 1.74
C SER A 42 0.83 -2.21 1.67
N ASP A 43 1.91 -1.90 2.37
CA ASP A 43 3.10 -2.77 2.44
C ASP A 43 2.82 -4.02 3.27
N ALA A 44 2.09 -3.90 4.38
CA ALA A 44 1.66 -5.03 5.19
C ALA A 44 0.75 -5.99 4.41
N LYS A 45 -0.23 -5.45 3.65
CA LYS A 45 -1.11 -6.24 2.79
C LYS A 45 -0.31 -7.02 1.74
N GLN A 46 0.59 -6.35 1.01
CA GLN A 46 1.43 -7.02 0.01
C GLN A 46 2.33 -8.11 0.61
N ALA A 47 2.92 -7.86 1.78
CA ALA A 47 3.74 -8.87 2.45
C ALA A 47 2.89 -10.08 2.86
N GLY A 48 1.69 -9.84 3.40
CA GLY A 48 0.74 -10.88 3.75
C GLY A 48 0.24 -11.68 2.54
N GLU A 49 -0.06 -11.02 1.43
CA GLU A 49 -0.46 -11.69 0.19
C GLU A 49 0.67 -12.55 -0.38
N LYS A 50 1.90 -12.02 -0.44
CA LYS A 50 3.05 -12.83 -0.88
C LYS A 50 3.29 -14.05 0.00
N ALA A 51 3.15 -13.90 1.32
CA ALA A 51 3.28 -15.03 2.24
C ALA A 51 2.17 -16.07 2.01
N LYS A 52 0.92 -15.63 1.81
CA LYS A 52 -0.20 -16.51 1.49
C LYS A 52 -0.01 -17.23 0.16
N ASP A 53 0.43 -16.52 -0.87
CA ASP A 53 0.69 -17.11 -2.18
C ASP A 53 1.80 -18.18 -2.10
N ALA A 54 2.90 -17.89 -1.41
CA ALA A 54 3.98 -18.87 -1.20
C ALA A 54 3.50 -20.13 -0.45
N VAL A 55 2.68 -19.95 0.59
CA VAL A 55 2.08 -21.08 1.31
C VAL A 55 1.12 -21.86 0.41
N ARG A 56 0.35 -21.16 -0.42
CA ARG A 56 -0.63 -21.78 -1.33
C ARG A 56 0.04 -22.55 -2.47
N ASP A 57 1.19 -22.09 -2.95
CA ASP A 57 2.00 -22.81 -3.93
C ASP A 57 2.58 -24.10 -3.33
N ILE A 58 3.11 -24.06 -2.10
CA ILE A 58 3.64 -25.25 -1.40
C ILE A 58 2.55 -26.31 -1.13
N LEU A 59 1.32 -25.88 -0.81
CA LEU A 59 0.20 -26.78 -0.52
C LEU A 59 -0.48 -27.36 -1.77
N LYS A 60 -0.12 -26.89 -2.97
CA LYS A 60 -0.70 -27.32 -4.25
C LYS A 60 0.14 -28.34 -5.01
N ASP A 61 1.41 -28.54 -4.60
CA ASP A 61 2.25 -29.69 -4.99
C ASP A 61 1.93 -30.92 -4.13
#